data_AF-A0A3R9QT74-F1
#
_entry.id   AF-A0A3R9QT74-F1
#
_cell.length_a   1.000
_cell.length_b   1.000
_cell.length_c   1.000
_cell.angle_alpha   90.00
_cell.angle_beta   90.00
_cell.angle_gamma   90.00
#
_symmetry.space_group_name_H-M   'P 1'
#
loop_
_entity.id
_entity.type
_entity.pdbx_description
1 polymer ?
#
loop_
_entity_poly.entity_id
_entity_poly.type
_entity_poly.pdbx_seq_one_letter_code
_entity_poly.pdbx_strand_id
1 'polypeptide(L)'
;MMGTPPTVNELDEYDQMLKDFSERMSLYGFVEIRCVSVNRKSEKGEDSWTGMAFKVIPHRKDEERGEERNYNYRDVIFRRIYVSADDFLEILKNSRENKILRIPGDPELEYNVIGLKRRHPGLIYAQRAKEFGIEVEWPCIIYHTEGNRTREMIHDDRPLVRLDLPFYPYFSIAFESEIGIPWNSNITAEIIIPDYRARIRKLKLLSERKLYVEVDLFGISPDEMVGKYYYSGRTIRTGNFDIKSGIIELDSEIKYMQVALISKEEEVLDSRWFSTIYGSQVEFEPTEENLENIIYRGENERVEFKLKIENIDDLLETIVAFANKSGGIIIVGVNDNGEVVGFDWKNEKKGESLEDWLSKIIREKCDPPSIDFNVKEDLRLQEKPLALIEVKEGKNKPYLLKNKCPYIRVGSTDRCMTRWELDDLYSQKIKERWIETR
;
A
#
# COMPACT_ATOMS: atom_id res chain seq x y z
N MET A 1 -18.49 2.57 35.85
CA MET A 1 -17.90 1.22 35.87
C MET A 1 -18.70 0.36 34.90
N MET A 2 -18.30 0.36 33.63
CA MET A 2 -18.81 -0.58 32.63
C MET A 2 -17.76 -1.67 32.52
N GLY A 3 -18.18 -2.91 32.76
CA GLY A 3 -17.29 -4.07 32.83
C GLY A 3 -16.50 -4.26 31.54
N THR A 4 -15.20 -4.49 31.70
CA THR A 4 -14.37 -5.13 30.68
C THR A 4 -15.06 -6.41 30.21
N PRO A 5 -15.25 -6.61 28.90
CA PRO A 5 -15.73 -7.89 28.38
C PRO A 5 -14.77 -8.99 28.82
N PRO A 6 -15.26 -10.22 29.09
CA PRO A 6 -14.40 -11.32 29.46
C PRO A 6 -13.42 -11.61 28.32
N THR A 7 -12.15 -11.82 28.67
CA THR A 7 -11.08 -12.25 27.76
C THR A 7 -11.52 -13.53 27.04
N VAL A 8 -11.83 -13.41 25.75
CA VAL A 8 -12.09 -14.53 24.86
C VAL A 8 -10.83 -15.38 24.80
N ASN A 9 -10.99 -16.66 25.13
CA ASN A 9 -9.94 -17.66 25.22
C ASN A 9 -9.03 -17.66 23.98
N GLU A 10 -7.71 -17.62 24.19
CA GLU A 10 -6.65 -17.87 23.19
C GLU A 10 -6.75 -19.27 22.51
N LEU A 11 -7.71 -20.10 22.93
CA LEU A 11 -7.97 -21.47 22.47
C LEU A 11 -8.76 -21.56 21.15
N ASP A 12 -9.24 -20.46 20.55
CA ASP A 12 -10.06 -20.46 19.30
C ASP A 12 -9.26 -20.03 18.05
N GLU A 13 -8.40 -19.02 18.17
CA GLU A 13 -7.75 -18.39 17.01
C GLU A 13 -6.78 -19.33 16.26
N TYR A 14 -6.13 -20.24 16.97
CA TYR A 14 -5.23 -21.21 16.34
C TYR A 14 -6.00 -22.24 15.48
N ASP A 15 -7.17 -22.68 15.93
CA ASP A 15 -8.04 -23.55 15.13
C ASP A 15 -8.57 -22.82 13.90
N GLN A 16 -8.97 -21.56 14.09
CA GLN A 16 -9.41 -20.74 12.97
C GLN A 16 -8.28 -20.54 11.95
N MET A 17 -7.02 -20.36 12.39
CA MET A 17 -5.87 -20.28 11.49
C MET A 17 -5.66 -21.57 10.69
N LEU A 18 -5.75 -22.73 11.34
CA LEU A 18 -5.65 -24.04 10.67
C LEU A 18 -6.75 -24.20 9.62
N LYS A 19 -7.98 -23.81 9.96
CA LYS A 19 -9.12 -23.82 9.05
C LYS A 19 -8.91 -22.87 7.86
N ASP A 20 -8.62 -21.60 8.12
CA ASP A 20 -8.39 -20.55 7.11
C ASP A 20 -7.26 -20.95 6.14
N PHE A 21 -6.18 -21.56 6.66
CA PHE A 21 -5.08 -22.06 5.82
C PHE A 21 -5.51 -23.25 4.97
N SER A 22 -6.20 -24.22 5.57
CA SER A 22 -6.63 -25.46 4.89
C SER A 22 -7.62 -25.17 3.75
N GLU A 23 -8.56 -24.26 3.95
CA GLU A 23 -9.57 -23.86 2.94
C GLU A 23 -8.93 -23.21 1.70
N ARG A 24 -7.77 -22.56 1.87
CA ARG A 24 -7.07 -21.83 0.79
C ARG A 24 -5.84 -22.57 0.27
N MET A 25 -5.48 -23.71 0.85
CA MET A 25 -4.27 -24.46 0.53
C MET A 25 -4.17 -24.84 -0.95
N SER A 26 -5.32 -25.08 -1.60
CA SER A 26 -5.41 -25.40 -3.02
C SER A 26 -4.96 -24.25 -3.94
N LEU A 27 -4.85 -23.03 -3.43
CA LEU A 27 -4.37 -21.85 -4.17
C LEU A 27 -2.84 -21.73 -4.15
N TYR A 28 -2.16 -22.43 -3.24
CA TYR A 28 -0.74 -22.22 -2.97
C TYR A 28 0.15 -23.24 -3.70
N GLY A 29 1.26 -22.76 -4.29
CA GLY A 29 2.30 -23.59 -4.89
C GLY A 29 3.41 -23.94 -3.91
N PHE A 30 3.73 -23.01 -3.01
CA PHE A 30 4.73 -23.16 -1.96
C PHE A 30 4.47 -22.14 -0.85
N VAL A 31 5.10 -22.35 0.30
CA VAL A 31 5.06 -21.42 1.43
C VAL A 31 6.47 -20.94 1.71
N GLU A 32 6.67 -19.62 1.61
CA GLU A 32 7.89 -18.95 2.04
C GLU A 32 7.86 -18.78 3.57
N ILE A 33 8.93 -19.19 4.23
CA ILE A 33 9.16 -18.92 5.64
C ILE A 33 10.45 -18.12 5.78
N ARG A 34 10.35 -16.93 6.37
CA ARG A 34 11.49 -16.09 6.75
C ARG A 34 11.63 -16.14 8.26
N CYS A 35 12.81 -16.42 8.77
CA CYS A 35 13.02 -16.47 10.21
C CYS A 35 14.39 -15.97 10.64
N VAL A 36 14.47 -15.56 11.89
CA VAL A 36 15.71 -15.16 12.54
C VAL A 36 15.84 -15.87 13.88
N SER A 37 17.02 -16.43 14.10
CA SER A 37 17.43 -17.04 15.35
C SER A 37 18.63 -16.30 15.93
N VAL A 38 18.66 -16.17 17.24
CA VAL A 38 19.74 -15.49 17.97
C VAL A 38 20.33 -16.41 19.03
N ASN A 39 21.63 -16.32 19.23
CA ASN A 39 22.34 -17.08 20.26
C ASN A 39 22.42 -16.26 21.55
N ARG A 40 21.81 -16.77 22.62
CA ARG A 40 21.98 -16.29 23.97
C ARG A 40 23.21 -16.94 24.58
N LYS A 41 24.24 -16.14 24.85
CA LYS A 41 25.26 -16.54 25.82
C LYS A 41 24.66 -16.47 27.22
N SER A 42 24.53 -17.61 27.90
CA SER A 42 24.12 -17.63 29.30
C SER A 42 25.17 -16.95 30.18
N GLU A 43 24.81 -16.52 31.39
CA GLU A 43 25.76 -16.00 32.40
C GLU A 43 26.87 -17.03 32.74
N LYS A 44 26.62 -18.32 32.45
CA LYS A 44 27.56 -19.44 32.63
C LYS A 44 28.41 -19.73 31.37
N GLY A 45 28.22 -18.99 30.29
CA GLY A 45 28.98 -19.15 29.03
C GLY A 45 28.51 -20.30 28.13
N GLU A 46 27.33 -20.85 28.39
CA GLU A 46 26.71 -21.87 27.51
C GLU A 46 25.94 -21.17 26.38
N ASP A 47 26.16 -21.63 25.15
CA ASP A 47 25.45 -21.16 23.96
C ASP A 47 24.03 -21.76 23.93
N SER A 48 23.00 -20.91 23.87
CA SER A 48 21.60 -21.33 23.75
C SER A 48 20.92 -20.54 22.64
N TRP A 49 20.50 -21.23 21.58
CA TRP A 49 19.82 -20.60 20.44
C TRP A 49 18.31 -20.48 20.69
N THR A 50 17.72 -19.37 20.24
CA THR A 50 16.27 -19.15 20.33
C THR A 50 15.74 -18.53 19.05
N GLY A 51 14.54 -18.97 18.63
CA GLY A 51 13.81 -18.36 17.52
C GLY A 51 13.28 -16.99 17.95
N MET A 52 13.77 -15.93 17.31
CA MET A 52 13.40 -14.56 17.68
C MET A 52 12.15 -14.08 16.95
N ALA A 53 12.10 -14.28 15.63
CA ALA A 53 10.92 -13.93 14.84
C ALA A 53 10.80 -14.75 13.57
N PHE A 54 9.57 -14.83 13.05
CA PHE A 54 9.32 -15.40 11.74
C PHE A 54 8.14 -14.74 11.01
N LYS A 55 8.17 -14.82 9.68
CA LYS A 55 7.11 -14.39 8.76
C LYS A 55 6.82 -15.53 7.78
N VAL A 56 5.54 -15.78 7.52
CA VAL A 56 5.08 -16.82 6.58
C VAL A 56 4.23 -16.19 5.49
N ILE A 57 4.58 -16.51 4.25
CA ILE A 57 3.91 -16.02 3.05
C ILE A 57 3.64 -17.21 2.10
N PRO A 58 2.40 -17.69 2.01
CA PRO A 58 1.98 -18.63 0.98
C PRO A 58 1.90 -17.96 -0.39
N HIS A 59 2.52 -18.58 -1.40
CA HIS A 59 2.62 -18.06 -2.76
C HIS A 59 1.72 -18.83 -3.72
N ARG A 60 1.23 -18.17 -4.76
CA ARG A 60 0.35 -18.79 -5.77
C ARG A 60 1.02 -19.93 -6.50
N LYS A 61 0.22 -20.86 -7.04
CA LYS A 61 0.72 -22.01 -7.82
C LYS A 61 1.47 -21.65 -9.10
N ASP A 62 1.24 -20.47 -9.65
CA ASP A 62 1.88 -19.99 -10.87
C ASP A 62 3.06 -19.03 -10.62
N GLU A 63 3.38 -18.76 -9.35
CA GLU A 63 4.56 -17.99 -8.98
C GLU A 63 5.82 -18.86 -8.96
N GLU A 64 6.97 -18.24 -9.22
CA GLU A 64 8.27 -18.88 -9.11
C GLU A 64 8.84 -18.72 -7.70
N ARG A 65 9.57 -19.74 -7.24
CA ARG A 65 10.27 -19.68 -5.95
C ARG A 65 11.43 -18.71 -6.04
N GLY A 66 11.63 -17.93 -4.98
CA GLY A 66 12.86 -17.16 -4.81
C GLY A 66 14.03 -18.02 -4.36
N GLU A 67 15.17 -17.37 -4.12
CA GLU A 67 16.37 -18.03 -3.60
C GLU A 67 16.27 -18.33 -2.10
N GLU A 68 16.65 -19.54 -1.72
CA GLU A 68 16.84 -19.88 -0.30
C GLU A 68 18.01 -19.09 0.28
N ARG A 69 17.87 -18.69 1.56
CA ARG A 69 18.92 -17.93 2.26
C ARG A 69 19.25 -18.58 3.59
N ASN A 70 20.53 -18.56 3.94
CA ASN A 70 21.04 -18.97 5.25
C ASN A 70 22.24 -18.08 5.63
N TYR A 71 21.95 -16.89 6.16
CA TYR A 71 22.97 -15.92 6.53
C TYR A 71 23.35 -16.09 8.00
N ASN A 72 24.52 -16.71 8.24
CA ASN A 72 25.04 -17.01 9.57
C ASN A 72 26.16 -16.04 10.02
N TYR A 73 25.79 -15.08 10.86
CA TYR A 73 26.69 -14.08 11.45
C TYR A 73 27.34 -14.51 12.78
N ARG A 74 27.34 -15.82 13.10
CA ARG A 74 27.80 -16.47 14.35
C ARG A 74 26.76 -16.52 15.45
N ASP A 75 26.32 -15.37 15.92
CA ASP A 75 25.35 -15.20 17.01
C ASP A 75 23.95 -14.87 16.51
N VAL A 76 23.82 -14.65 15.20
CA VAL A 76 22.55 -14.41 14.50
C VAL A 76 22.51 -15.24 13.23
N ILE A 77 21.36 -15.88 12.98
CA ILE A 77 21.11 -16.63 11.75
C ILE A 77 19.79 -16.14 11.15
N PHE A 78 19.85 -15.62 9.92
CA PHE A 78 18.66 -15.32 9.11
C PHE A 78 18.45 -16.44 8.09
N ARG A 79 17.21 -16.87 7.90
CA ARG A 79 16.85 -17.85 6.88
C ARG A 79 15.62 -17.46 6.09
N ARG A 80 15.63 -17.91 4.84
CA ARG A 80 14.50 -17.92 3.93
C ARG A 80 14.44 -19.32 3.32
N ILE A 81 13.36 -20.03 3.61
CA ILE A 81 13.15 -21.40 3.13
C ILE A 81 11.79 -21.50 2.45
N TYR A 82 11.65 -22.52 1.60
CA TYR A 82 10.41 -22.79 0.89
C TYR A 82 9.96 -24.23 1.16
N VAL A 83 8.72 -24.38 1.62
CA VAL A 83 8.12 -25.69 1.88
C VAL A 83 6.87 -25.87 1.04
N SER A 84 6.38 -27.11 0.88
CA SER A 84 5.07 -27.32 0.28
C SER A 84 3.96 -26.82 1.22
N ALA A 85 2.78 -26.55 0.67
CA ALA A 85 1.64 -26.15 1.49
C ALA A 85 1.18 -27.28 2.44
N ASP A 86 1.29 -28.53 2.01
CA ASP A 86 1.03 -29.72 2.84
C ASP A 86 2.02 -29.82 4.00
N ASP A 87 3.33 -29.66 3.74
CA ASP A 87 4.35 -29.69 4.79
C ASP A 87 4.12 -28.57 5.81
N PHE A 88 3.75 -27.37 5.34
CA PHE A 88 3.44 -26.26 6.24
C PHE A 88 2.19 -26.51 7.08
N LEU A 89 1.16 -27.13 6.52
CA LEU A 89 -0.02 -27.54 7.30
C LEU A 89 0.36 -28.52 8.42
N GLU A 90 1.25 -29.47 8.15
CA GLU A 90 1.75 -30.38 9.18
C GLU A 90 2.59 -29.64 10.25
N ILE A 91 3.39 -28.64 9.86
CA ILE A 91 4.07 -27.75 10.82
C ILE A 91 3.06 -27.04 11.73
N LEU A 92 1.99 -26.47 11.15
CA LEU A 92 0.95 -25.80 11.94
C LEU A 92 0.22 -26.77 12.87
N LYS A 93 -0.11 -27.98 12.42
CA LYS A 93 -0.75 -29.02 13.25
C LYS A 93 0.12 -29.42 14.42
N ASN A 94 1.42 -29.68 14.18
CA ASN A 94 2.36 -30.05 15.23
C ASN A 94 2.58 -28.92 16.26
N SER A 95 2.56 -27.67 15.80
CA SER A 95 2.68 -26.48 16.66
C SER A 95 1.44 -26.25 17.53
N ARG A 96 0.28 -26.83 17.19
CA ARG A 96 -0.97 -26.64 17.94
C ARG A 96 -0.86 -27.05 19.40
N GLU A 97 -0.24 -28.18 19.67
CA GLU A 97 -0.15 -28.79 21.01
C GLU A 97 0.77 -28.01 21.93
N ASN A 98 1.93 -27.59 21.41
CA ASN A 98 3.01 -27.01 22.22
C ASN A 98 3.15 -25.49 22.08
N LYS A 99 2.37 -24.85 21.19
CA LYS A 99 2.45 -23.40 20.85
C LYS A 99 3.85 -22.97 20.40
N ILE A 100 4.56 -23.90 19.80
CA ILE A 100 5.92 -23.77 19.31
C ILE A 100 5.93 -24.17 17.85
N LEU A 101 6.33 -23.26 16.99
CA LEU A 101 6.53 -23.53 15.58
C LEU A 101 7.97 -23.99 15.37
N ARG A 102 8.14 -25.19 14.79
CA ARG A 102 9.45 -25.75 14.43
C ARG A 102 9.65 -25.57 12.94
N ILE A 103 10.65 -24.77 12.58
CA ILE A 103 10.94 -24.42 11.20
C ILE A 103 11.93 -25.45 10.63
N PRO A 104 11.68 -26.05 9.46
CA PRO A 104 12.60 -26.99 8.82
C PRO A 104 14.02 -26.41 8.67
N GLY A 105 15.03 -27.24 8.91
CA GLY A 105 16.42 -26.82 8.98
C GLY A 105 16.85 -26.24 10.33
N ASP A 106 15.91 -25.82 11.19
CA ASP A 106 16.14 -25.45 12.60
C ASP A 106 15.31 -26.35 13.55
N PRO A 107 15.40 -27.69 13.45
CA PRO A 107 14.47 -28.60 14.13
C PRO A 107 14.47 -28.49 15.66
N GLU A 108 15.55 -27.97 16.24
CA GLU A 108 15.74 -27.78 17.69
C GLU A 108 15.40 -26.36 18.17
N LEU A 109 15.07 -25.42 17.27
CA LEU A 109 14.75 -24.04 17.65
C LEU A 109 13.24 -23.84 17.74
N GLU A 110 12.82 -23.30 18.86
CA GLU A 110 11.41 -23.09 19.18
C GLU A 110 11.04 -21.62 18.92
N TYR A 111 10.05 -21.41 18.04
CA TYR A 111 9.46 -20.10 17.78
C TYR A 111 8.10 -20.02 18.48
N ASN A 112 8.00 -19.17 19.50
CA ASN A 112 6.78 -19.04 20.31
C ASN A 112 5.64 -18.38 19.53
N VAL A 113 4.48 -19.03 19.51
CA VAL A 113 3.21 -18.52 18.94
C VAL A 113 2.12 -18.35 20.00
N ILE A 114 2.52 -17.94 21.20
CA ILE A 114 1.61 -17.61 22.31
C ILE A 114 0.92 -16.26 22.02
N GLY A 115 -0.36 -16.14 22.40
CA GLY A 115 -1.13 -14.90 22.23
C GLY A 115 -1.46 -14.57 20.77
N LEU A 116 -1.74 -15.60 19.96
CA LEU A 116 -2.10 -15.46 18.55
C LEU A 116 -3.34 -14.58 18.36
N LYS A 117 -3.20 -13.51 17.59
CA LYS A 117 -4.27 -12.56 17.25
C LYS A 117 -4.56 -12.62 15.77
N ARG A 118 -5.83 -12.79 15.43
CA ARG A 118 -6.32 -12.68 14.06
C ARG A 118 -6.63 -11.24 13.72
N ARG A 119 -6.18 -10.82 12.56
CA ARG A 119 -6.43 -9.50 12.00
C ARG A 119 -6.93 -9.67 10.59
N HIS A 120 -8.14 -9.18 10.33
CA HIS A 120 -8.54 -8.90 8.97
C HIS A 120 -7.95 -7.52 8.60
N PRO A 121 -7.11 -7.40 7.57
CA PRO A 121 -6.62 -6.13 7.07
C PRO A 121 -7.74 -5.35 6.35
N GLY A 122 -9.01 -5.47 6.76
CA GLY A 122 -10.17 -4.81 6.16
C GLY A 122 -10.12 -3.27 6.12
N LEU A 123 -9.00 -2.69 6.58
CA LEU A 123 -8.65 -1.27 6.51
C LEU A 123 -7.23 -1.02 5.94
N ILE A 124 -6.41 -2.06 5.72
CA ILE A 124 -5.08 -1.95 5.14
C ILE A 124 -5.15 -2.45 3.69
N TYR A 125 -5.14 -1.47 2.81
CA TYR A 125 -5.33 -1.59 1.37
C TYR A 125 -4.23 -2.41 0.70
N ALA A 126 -4.56 -3.23 -0.30
CA ALA A 126 -3.57 -3.94 -1.12
C ALA A 126 -2.55 -2.98 -1.77
N GLN A 127 -2.97 -1.76 -2.15
CA GLN A 127 -2.08 -0.74 -2.73
C GLN A 127 -1.16 -0.06 -1.69
N ARG A 128 -1.54 -0.04 -0.42
CA ARG A 128 -0.72 0.50 0.69
C ARG A 128 -0.17 -0.59 1.60
N ALA A 129 -0.40 -1.87 1.28
CA ALA A 129 -0.04 -3.02 2.10
C ALA A 129 1.46 -2.97 2.40
N LYS A 130 2.26 -2.65 1.37
CA LYS A 130 3.70 -2.43 1.45
C LYS A 130 4.10 -1.33 2.44
N GLU A 131 3.33 -0.24 2.52
CA GLU A 131 3.58 0.85 3.50
C GLU A 131 3.39 0.37 4.96
N PHE A 132 2.59 -0.67 5.17
CA PHE A 132 2.37 -1.31 6.47
C PHE A 132 3.20 -2.60 6.66
N GLY A 133 4.15 -2.89 5.76
CA GLY A 133 5.00 -4.10 5.81
C GLY A 133 4.31 -5.39 5.35
N ILE A 134 3.10 -5.31 4.80
CA ILE A 134 2.37 -6.44 4.23
C ILE A 134 2.75 -6.54 2.76
N GLU A 135 3.48 -7.59 2.39
CA GLU A 135 4.03 -7.75 1.03
C GLU A 135 3.02 -8.33 0.03
N VAL A 136 1.84 -8.71 0.49
CA VAL A 136 0.81 -9.36 -0.31
C VAL A 136 -0.22 -8.34 -0.80
N GLU A 137 -0.34 -8.18 -2.12
CA GLU A 137 -1.31 -7.29 -2.79
C GLU A 137 -2.67 -7.97 -3.07
N TRP A 138 -2.99 -9.03 -2.33
CA TRP A 138 -4.25 -9.76 -2.38
C TRP A 138 -4.97 -9.68 -1.03
N PRO A 139 -6.31 -9.84 -0.99
CA PRO A 139 -7.03 -10.01 0.26
C PRO A 139 -6.35 -11.10 1.08
N CYS A 140 -6.13 -10.87 2.37
CA CYS A 140 -5.49 -11.85 3.22
C CYS A 140 -6.04 -11.79 4.63
N ILE A 141 -5.79 -12.83 5.40
CA ILE A 141 -5.99 -12.87 6.83
C ILE A 141 -4.60 -12.92 7.45
N ILE A 142 -4.35 -12.11 8.49
CA ILE A 142 -3.05 -12.06 9.14
C ILE A 142 -3.22 -12.56 10.56
N TYR A 143 -2.48 -13.61 10.89
CA TYR A 143 -2.29 -14.08 12.25
C TYR A 143 -0.96 -13.60 12.76
N HIS A 144 -0.93 -12.98 13.93
CA HIS A 144 0.32 -12.50 14.49
C HIS A 144 0.40 -12.74 16.00
N THR A 145 1.62 -12.85 16.50
CA THR A 145 1.90 -12.82 17.94
C THR A 145 2.71 -11.60 18.27
N GLU A 146 2.38 -10.99 19.40
CA GLU A 146 3.17 -9.91 19.97
C GLU A 146 3.99 -10.48 21.12
N GLY A 147 5.26 -10.12 21.19
CA GLY A 147 6.16 -10.58 22.24
C GLY A 147 7.14 -9.50 22.67
N ASN A 148 7.65 -9.64 23.89
CA ASN A 148 8.83 -8.91 24.30
C ASN A 148 10.02 -9.48 23.53
N ARG A 149 10.29 -8.91 22.34
CA ARG A 149 11.59 -9.07 21.68
C ARG A 149 12.61 -8.71 22.75
N THR A 150 13.51 -9.62 23.09
CA THR A 150 14.56 -9.38 24.06
C THR A 150 15.57 -8.40 23.45
N ARG A 151 15.18 -7.12 23.35
CA ARG A 151 15.99 -6.02 22.78
C ARG A 151 17.30 -5.87 23.55
N GLU A 152 17.32 -6.25 24.83
CA GLU A 152 18.52 -6.33 25.67
C GLU A 152 19.52 -7.41 25.25
N MET A 153 19.09 -8.40 24.44
CA MET A 153 19.91 -9.54 24.03
C MET A 153 20.56 -9.38 22.65
N ILE A 154 20.33 -8.24 21.98
CA ILE A 154 20.78 -8.02 20.60
C ILE A 154 21.69 -6.80 20.59
N HIS A 155 22.92 -7.01 20.14
CA HIS A 155 23.90 -5.95 19.91
C HIS A 155 23.53 -5.14 18.67
N ASP A 156 22.48 -4.31 18.75
CA ASP A 156 22.13 -3.34 17.69
C ASP A 156 23.16 -2.19 17.60
N ASP A 157 24.22 -2.21 18.41
CA ASP A 157 25.36 -1.30 18.39
C ASP A 157 26.51 -1.78 17.48
N ARG A 158 26.40 -2.97 16.88
CA ARG A 158 27.48 -3.57 16.07
C ARG A 158 27.01 -3.98 14.67
N PRO A 159 27.88 -3.86 13.66
CA PRO A 159 27.57 -4.33 12.32
C PRO A 159 27.58 -5.85 12.24
N LEU A 160 26.69 -6.41 11.42
CA LEU A 160 26.70 -7.81 11.02
C LEU A 160 27.55 -7.93 9.76
N VAL A 161 28.69 -8.63 9.87
CA VAL A 161 29.67 -8.73 8.78
C VAL A 161 30.33 -10.10 8.72
N ARG A 162 30.41 -10.67 7.52
CA ARG A 162 31.19 -11.86 7.15
C ARG A 162 31.71 -11.66 5.73
N LEU A 163 32.76 -12.38 5.34
CA LEU A 163 33.36 -12.26 4.00
C LEU A 163 32.36 -12.56 2.88
N ASP A 164 31.51 -13.57 3.06
CA ASP A 164 30.62 -14.09 2.02
C ASP A 164 29.14 -13.76 2.24
N LEU A 165 28.83 -12.84 3.17
CA LEU A 165 27.46 -12.43 3.48
C LEU A 165 27.28 -10.92 3.26
N PRO A 166 26.04 -10.44 3.06
CA PRO A 166 25.74 -9.02 3.03
C PRO A 166 26.31 -8.27 4.25
N PHE A 167 26.66 -7.01 4.06
CA PHE A 167 27.06 -6.14 5.16
C PHE A 167 25.84 -5.39 5.69
N TYR A 168 25.52 -5.55 6.97
CA TYR A 168 24.49 -4.75 7.64
C TYR A 168 25.10 -3.84 8.71
N PRO A 169 24.89 -2.52 8.64
CA PRO A 169 25.39 -1.59 9.66
C PRO A 169 24.87 -1.89 11.07
N TYR A 170 23.62 -2.38 11.17
CA TYR A 170 22.91 -2.66 12.42
C TYR A 170 22.01 -3.90 12.27
N PHE A 171 21.70 -4.55 13.38
CA PHE A 171 20.80 -5.71 13.40
C PHE A 171 19.39 -5.34 12.95
N SER A 172 18.89 -4.19 13.38
CA SER A 172 17.57 -3.67 13.01
C SER A 172 17.37 -3.59 11.49
N ILE A 173 18.38 -3.13 10.74
CA ILE A 173 18.34 -3.08 9.26
C ILE A 173 18.36 -4.49 8.66
N ALA A 174 19.19 -5.38 9.19
CA ALA A 174 19.21 -6.79 8.75
C ALA A 174 17.84 -7.44 8.97
N PHE A 175 17.25 -7.23 10.15
CA PHE A 175 15.95 -7.75 10.54
C PHE A 175 14.83 -7.27 9.63
N GLU A 176 14.66 -5.96 9.47
CA GLU A 176 13.56 -5.40 8.67
C GLU A 176 13.57 -5.94 7.25
N SER A 177 14.76 -6.19 6.72
CA SER A 177 14.90 -6.44 5.30
C SER A 177 15.14 -7.92 4.95
N GLU A 178 15.59 -8.77 5.90
CA GLU A 178 15.53 -10.23 5.74
C GLU A 178 14.18 -10.81 6.18
N ILE A 179 13.51 -10.22 7.17
CA ILE A 179 12.23 -10.73 7.70
C ILE A 179 11.02 -10.02 7.09
N GLY A 180 11.13 -8.73 6.73
CA GLY A 180 10.01 -7.95 6.23
C GLY A 180 9.03 -7.51 7.32
N ILE A 181 9.48 -7.44 8.58
CA ILE A 181 8.70 -6.93 9.71
C ILE A 181 9.41 -5.69 10.27
N PRO A 182 8.70 -4.58 10.53
CA PRO A 182 9.32 -3.38 11.12
C PRO A 182 10.04 -3.68 12.45
N TRP A 183 11.22 -3.12 12.66
CA TRP A 183 12.02 -3.32 13.87
C TRP A 183 11.30 -2.76 15.11
N ASN A 184 10.59 -1.65 14.93
CA ASN A 184 9.85 -0.99 15.99
C ASN A 184 8.51 -1.68 16.32
N SER A 185 8.08 -2.68 15.56
CA SER A 185 6.89 -3.46 15.90
C SER A 185 7.18 -4.45 17.03
N ASN A 186 6.15 -4.82 17.79
CA ASN A 186 6.24 -5.87 18.82
C ASN A 186 5.94 -7.27 18.24
N ILE A 187 5.81 -7.39 16.93
CA ILE A 187 5.40 -8.63 16.26
C ILE A 187 6.56 -9.63 16.29
N THR A 188 6.36 -10.82 16.84
CA THR A 188 7.35 -11.91 16.84
C THR A 188 7.00 -13.00 15.84
N ALA A 189 5.73 -13.16 15.50
CA ALA A 189 5.28 -14.05 14.44
C ALA A 189 4.27 -13.33 13.56
N GLU A 190 4.38 -13.51 12.24
CA GLU A 190 3.37 -13.06 11.28
C GLU A 190 3.10 -14.16 10.24
N ILE A 191 1.89 -14.72 10.24
CA ILE A 191 1.43 -15.71 9.28
C ILE A 191 0.36 -15.07 8.42
N ILE A 192 0.67 -14.86 7.15
CA ILE A 192 -0.25 -14.28 6.17
C ILE A 192 -0.96 -15.43 5.46
N ILE A 193 -2.27 -15.36 5.33
CA ILE A 193 -3.10 -16.34 4.62
C ILE A 193 -3.84 -15.60 3.48
N PRO A 194 -3.25 -15.50 2.28
CA PRO A 194 -3.85 -14.81 1.15
C PRO A 194 -5.04 -15.55 0.54
N ASP A 195 -6.06 -14.82 0.13
CA ASP A 195 -7.13 -15.32 -0.73
C ASP A 195 -6.84 -14.90 -2.17
N TYR A 196 -6.26 -15.81 -2.94
CA TYR A 196 -5.93 -15.54 -4.33
C TYR A 196 -7.12 -15.67 -5.27
N ARG A 197 -8.32 -16.09 -4.82
CA ARG A 197 -9.44 -16.35 -5.72
C ARG A 197 -9.82 -15.11 -6.54
N ALA A 198 -9.95 -13.96 -5.88
CA ALA A 198 -10.30 -12.71 -6.54
C ALA A 198 -9.80 -11.48 -5.78
N ARG A 199 -9.44 -10.43 -6.50
CA ARG A 199 -9.17 -9.10 -5.92
C ARG A 199 -9.72 -7.98 -6.78
N ILE A 200 -10.17 -6.90 -6.13
CA ILE A 200 -10.38 -5.61 -6.78
C ILE A 200 -9.00 -4.96 -6.91
N ARG A 201 -8.43 -5.06 -8.10
CA ARG A 201 -7.11 -4.51 -8.43
C ARG A 201 -7.16 -2.98 -8.43
N LYS A 202 -8.25 -2.42 -8.99
CA LYS A 202 -8.36 -0.98 -9.23
C LYS A 202 -9.80 -0.52 -9.32
N LEU A 203 -10.04 0.71 -8.87
CA LEU A 203 -11.28 1.45 -9.04
C LEU A 203 -11.00 2.72 -9.84
N LYS A 204 -11.75 2.95 -10.91
CA LYS A 204 -11.59 4.11 -11.80
C LYS A 204 -12.92 4.81 -12.01
N LEU A 205 -13.00 6.09 -11.63
CA LEU A 205 -14.18 6.92 -11.89
C LEU A 205 -14.14 7.39 -13.34
N LEU A 206 -15.01 6.83 -14.18
CA LEU A 206 -15.12 7.25 -15.58
C LEU A 206 -15.96 8.52 -15.71
N SER A 207 -16.98 8.68 -14.86
CA SER A 207 -17.75 9.91 -14.65
C SER A 207 -18.35 9.90 -13.24
N GLU A 208 -19.01 10.98 -12.81
CA GLU A 208 -19.67 11.10 -11.51
C GLU A 208 -20.70 10.00 -11.23
N ARG A 209 -21.21 9.42 -12.31
CA ARG A 209 -22.25 8.39 -12.30
C ARG A 209 -21.77 7.07 -12.88
N LYS A 210 -20.49 6.93 -13.18
CA LYS A 210 -19.95 5.73 -13.82
C LYS A 210 -18.61 5.34 -13.23
N LEU A 211 -18.59 4.16 -12.62
CA LEU A 211 -17.39 3.55 -12.04
C LEU A 211 -16.98 2.34 -12.88
N TYR A 212 -15.68 2.17 -13.06
CA TYR A 212 -15.06 0.95 -13.56
C TYR A 212 -14.30 0.24 -12.44
N VAL A 213 -14.54 -1.06 -12.30
CA VAL A 213 -13.93 -1.96 -11.32
C VAL A 213 -13.07 -2.96 -12.08
N GLU A 214 -11.76 -2.88 -11.92
CA GLU A 214 -10.82 -3.86 -12.47
C GLU A 214 -10.63 -4.99 -11.46
N VAL A 215 -10.90 -6.23 -11.89
CA VAL A 215 -10.86 -7.42 -11.05
C VAL A 215 -9.85 -8.41 -11.61
N ASP A 216 -8.93 -8.88 -10.77
CA ASP A 216 -8.08 -10.03 -11.10
C ASP A 216 -8.72 -11.29 -10.48
N LEU A 217 -8.71 -12.38 -11.23
CA LEU A 217 -9.22 -13.68 -10.81
C LEU A 217 -8.12 -14.74 -10.93
N PHE A 218 -8.14 -15.74 -10.05
CA PHE A 218 -7.26 -16.89 -10.14
C PHE A 218 -7.97 -18.16 -9.66
N GLY A 219 -7.99 -19.18 -10.51
CA GLY A 219 -8.61 -20.48 -10.20
C GLY A 219 -10.15 -20.46 -10.08
N ILE A 220 -10.82 -19.35 -10.38
CA ILE A 220 -12.28 -19.19 -10.35
C ILE A 220 -12.79 -18.50 -11.61
N SER A 221 -13.98 -18.90 -12.10
CA SER A 221 -14.64 -18.25 -13.22
C SER A 221 -15.38 -16.98 -12.77
N PRO A 222 -15.46 -15.90 -13.58
CA PRO A 222 -16.29 -14.74 -13.24
C PRO A 222 -17.77 -15.10 -13.02
N ASP A 223 -18.25 -16.19 -13.63
CA ASP A 223 -19.65 -16.66 -13.50
C ASP A 223 -19.92 -17.37 -12.16
N GLU A 224 -18.88 -17.60 -11.35
CA GLU A 224 -18.95 -18.15 -9.98
C GLU A 224 -18.94 -17.05 -8.91
N MET A 225 -19.03 -15.80 -9.34
CA MET A 225 -18.94 -14.64 -8.47
C MET A 225 -20.02 -13.62 -8.78
N VAL A 226 -20.31 -12.78 -7.79
CA VAL A 226 -21.21 -11.65 -7.90
C VAL A 226 -20.50 -10.39 -7.42
N GLY A 227 -20.41 -9.41 -8.29
CA GLY A 227 -20.01 -8.06 -7.91
C GLY A 227 -21.19 -7.36 -7.25
N LYS A 228 -21.00 -6.85 -6.04
CA LYS A 228 -21.98 -6.01 -5.34
C LYS A 228 -21.45 -4.61 -5.11
N TYR A 229 -22.35 -3.65 -5.10
CA TYR A 229 -22.02 -2.28 -4.71
C TYR A 229 -23.06 -1.70 -3.77
N TYR A 230 -22.60 -0.78 -2.94
CA TYR A 230 -23.39 0.17 -2.19
C TYR A 230 -22.84 1.55 -2.52
N TYR A 231 -23.70 2.50 -2.87
CA TYR A 231 -23.27 3.87 -3.03
C TYR A 231 -24.22 4.84 -2.34
N SER A 232 -23.65 5.92 -1.83
CA SER A 232 -24.35 7.06 -1.26
C SER A 232 -23.96 8.31 -2.04
N GLY A 233 -24.97 8.98 -2.59
CA GLY A 233 -24.88 10.24 -3.31
C GLY A 233 -25.97 11.21 -2.84
N ARG A 234 -26.85 11.62 -3.75
CA ARG A 234 -28.15 12.22 -3.37
C ARG A 234 -29.16 11.15 -2.97
N THR A 235 -29.05 9.99 -3.60
CA THR A 235 -29.80 8.78 -3.27
C THR A 235 -28.84 7.73 -2.70
N ILE A 236 -29.40 6.73 -2.03
CA ILE A 236 -28.67 5.53 -1.64
C ILE A 236 -29.12 4.41 -2.59
N ARG A 237 -28.16 3.71 -3.18
CA ARG A 237 -28.43 2.48 -3.94
C ARG A 237 -27.56 1.34 -3.46
N THR A 238 -28.09 0.14 -3.66
CA THR A 238 -27.36 -1.12 -3.59
C THR A 238 -27.74 -1.92 -4.82
N GLY A 239 -26.81 -2.71 -5.33
CA GLY A 239 -27.05 -3.51 -6.52
C GLY A 239 -25.91 -4.46 -6.83
N ASN A 240 -26.08 -5.18 -7.92
CA ASN A 240 -25.05 -6.03 -8.48
C ASN A 240 -24.44 -5.34 -9.70
N PHE A 241 -23.18 -5.61 -9.98
CA PHE A 241 -22.52 -5.25 -11.22
C PHE A 241 -21.94 -6.50 -11.89
N ASP A 242 -21.86 -6.46 -13.21
CA ASP A 242 -21.22 -7.53 -13.98
C ASP A 242 -19.70 -7.41 -13.85
N ILE A 243 -19.06 -8.46 -13.34
CA ILE A 243 -17.61 -8.49 -13.12
C ILE A 243 -16.85 -8.47 -14.45
N LYS A 244 -17.41 -9.03 -15.53
CA LYS A 244 -16.75 -9.10 -16.84
C LYS A 244 -16.60 -7.71 -17.46
N SER A 245 -17.65 -6.89 -17.41
CA SER A 245 -17.58 -5.49 -17.83
C SER A 245 -16.96 -4.59 -16.77
N GLY A 246 -17.14 -4.88 -15.48
CA GLY A 246 -16.68 -4.05 -14.38
C GLY A 246 -17.37 -2.69 -14.27
N ILE A 247 -18.41 -2.43 -15.08
CA ILE A 247 -19.06 -1.12 -15.17
C ILE A 247 -20.23 -1.04 -14.18
N ILE A 248 -20.25 0.05 -13.41
CA ILE A 248 -21.36 0.42 -12.53
C ILE A 248 -21.89 1.78 -12.98
N GLU A 249 -23.14 1.83 -13.41
CA GLU A 249 -23.85 3.06 -13.78
C GLU A 249 -24.82 3.47 -12.68
N LEU A 250 -24.82 4.76 -12.34
CA LEU A 250 -25.49 5.33 -11.18
C LEU A 250 -26.42 6.46 -11.58
N ASP A 251 -27.40 6.76 -10.74
CA ASP A 251 -28.37 7.83 -10.97
C ASP A 251 -27.93 9.20 -10.39
N SER A 252 -26.89 9.23 -9.55
CA SER A 252 -26.37 10.46 -8.96
C SER A 252 -24.86 10.41 -8.68
N GLU A 253 -24.28 11.58 -8.41
CA GLU A 253 -22.88 11.76 -8.02
C GLU A 253 -22.48 10.86 -6.84
N ILE A 254 -21.28 10.29 -6.87
CA ILE A 254 -20.76 9.46 -5.79
C ILE A 254 -20.19 10.32 -4.67
N LYS A 255 -20.70 10.18 -3.44
CA LYS A 255 -20.07 10.73 -2.22
C LYS A 255 -19.32 9.66 -1.44
N TYR A 256 -19.92 8.48 -1.34
CA TYR A 256 -19.32 7.26 -0.78
C TYR A 256 -19.71 6.08 -1.66
N MET A 257 -18.78 5.16 -1.86
CA MET A 257 -19.00 3.92 -2.59
C MET A 257 -18.29 2.79 -1.86
N GLN A 258 -18.94 1.64 -1.80
CA GLN A 258 -18.36 0.37 -1.40
C GLN A 258 -18.65 -0.66 -2.48
N VAL A 259 -17.63 -1.39 -2.90
CA VAL A 259 -17.70 -2.47 -3.88
C VAL A 259 -17.22 -3.73 -3.19
N ALA A 260 -17.90 -4.85 -3.42
CA ALA A 260 -17.52 -6.15 -2.88
C ALA A 260 -17.60 -7.22 -3.97
N LEU A 261 -16.70 -8.19 -3.90
CA LEU A 261 -16.70 -9.41 -4.68
C LEU A 261 -17.15 -10.54 -3.76
N ILE A 262 -18.21 -11.25 -4.15
CA ILE A 262 -18.81 -12.31 -3.35
C ILE A 262 -18.83 -13.61 -4.15
N SER A 263 -18.52 -14.74 -3.52
CA SER A 263 -18.69 -16.07 -4.13
C SER A 263 -20.16 -16.52 -4.17
N LYS A 264 -20.45 -17.64 -4.85
CA LYS A 264 -21.80 -18.25 -4.84
C LYS A 264 -22.22 -18.78 -3.47
N GLU A 265 -21.25 -19.09 -2.62
CA GLU A 265 -21.41 -19.52 -1.24
C GLU A 265 -21.56 -18.34 -0.27
N GLU A 266 -21.73 -17.11 -0.80
CA GLU A 266 -21.92 -15.87 -0.05
C GLU A 266 -20.68 -15.42 0.76
N GLU A 267 -19.49 -15.93 0.42
CA GLU A 267 -18.23 -15.47 1.01
C GLU A 267 -17.79 -14.14 0.38
N VAL A 268 -17.43 -13.15 1.21
CA VAL A 268 -16.83 -11.90 0.72
C VAL A 268 -15.34 -12.16 0.43
N LEU A 269 -14.97 -12.17 -0.85
CA LEU A 269 -13.61 -12.45 -1.33
C LEU A 269 -12.71 -11.20 -1.28
N ASP A 270 -13.24 -10.06 -1.73
CA ASP A 270 -12.59 -8.75 -1.57
C ASP A 270 -13.65 -7.66 -1.40
N SER A 271 -13.30 -6.57 -0.74
CA SER A 271 -14.13 -5.37 -0.73
C SER A 271 -13.28 -4.10 -0.63
N ARG A 272 -13.75 -3.04 -1.28
CA ARG A 272 -13.11 -1.72 -1.31
C ARG A 272 -14.17 -0.67 -1.06
N TRP A 273 -13.78 0.42 -0.42
CA TRP A 273 -14.64 1.58 -0.29
C TRP A 273 -13.84 2.85 -0.54
N PHE A 274 -14.47 3.84 -1.13
CA PHE A 274 -13.88 5.15 -1.29
C PHE A 274 -14.92 6.23 -1.00
N SER A 275 -14.40 7.41 -0.68
CA SER A 275 -15.20 8.62 -0.63
C SER A 275 -14.56 9.68 -1.49
N THR A 276 -15.37 10.36 -2.29
CA THR A 276 -14.91 11.52 -3.06
C THR A 276 -14.68 12.75 -2.17
N ILE A 277 -15.05 12.68 -0.88
CA ILE A 277 -14.83 13.72 0.12
C ILE A 277 -13.47 13.54 0.80
N TYR A 278 -13.02 12.28 1.00
CA TYR A 278 -11.79 11.94 1.73
C TYR A 278 -10.64 11.47 0.82
N GLY A 279 -10.75 11.74 -0.49
CA GLY A 279 -9.64 11.79 -1.42
C GLY A 279 -8.66 10.61 -1.39
N SER A 280 -9.12 9.37 -1.52
CA SER A 280 -8.19 8.23 -1.73
C SER A 280 -8.92 7.03 -2.35
N GLN A 281 -8.18 6.26 -3.15
CA GLN A 281 -8.53 4.96 -3.76
C GLN A 281 -9.19 4.93 -5.15
N VAL A 282 -9.41 6.07 -5.81
CA VAL A 282 -10.00 6.09 -7.16
C VAL A 282 -9.18 6.93 -8.13
N GLU A 283 -8.88 6.35 -9.29
CA GLU A 283 -8.33 7.11 -10.41
C GLU A 283 -9.46 7.84 -11.15
N PHE A 284 -9.24 9.11 -11.48
CA PHE A 284 -10.25 9.94 -12.13
C PHE A 284 -10.02 10.01 -13.64
N GLU A 285 -11.07 9.80 -14.43
CA GLU A 285 -11.13 10.31 -15.80
C GLU A 285 -11.79 11.70 -15.79
N PRO A 286 -11.15 12.73 -16.35
CA PRO A 286 -11.77 14.04 -16.47
C PRO A 286 -12.75 14.05 -17.66
N THR A 287 -14.04 14.20 -17.35
CA THR A 287 -15.15 14.49 -18.27
C THR A 287 -15.74 15.87 -17.94
N GLU A 288 -16.56 16.46 -18.82
CA GLU A 288 -17.17 17.78 -18.58
C GLU A 288 -18.01 17.81 -17.30
N GLU A 289 -18.86 16.79 -17.06
CA GLU A 289 -19.69 16.67 -15.85
C GLU A 289 -18.84 16.56 -14.56
N ASN A 290 -17.69 15.87 -14.63
CA ASN A 290 -16.78 15.76 -13.48
C ASN A 290 -16.10 17.10 -13.15
N LEU A 291 -15.81 17.93 -14.15
CA LEU A 291 -15.10 19.20 -13.95
C LEU A 291 -16.00 20.24 -13.25
N GLU A 292 -17.28 20.33 -13.60
CA GLU A 292 -18.22 21.27 -12.95
C GLU A 292 -18.26 21.04 -11.43
N ASN A 293 -18.27 19.78 -11.02
CA ASN A 293 -18.40 19.41 -9.62
C ASN A 293 -17.09 19.51 -8.84
N ILE A 294 -15.93 19.26 -9.48
CA ILE A 294 -14.62 19.59 -8.90
C ILE A 294 -14.54 21.10 -8.64
N ILE A 295 -14.95 21.91 -9.62
CA ILE A 295 -14.95 23.37 -9.52
C ILE A 295 -15.90 23.84 -8.41
N TYR A 296 -17.11 23.29 -8.34
CA TYR A 296 -18.09 23.60 -7.30
C TYR A 296 -17.58 23.28 -5.88
N ARG A 297 -16.82 22.19 -5.72
CA ARG A 297 -16.26 21.79 -4.41
C ARG A 297 -15.11 22.66 -3.94
N GLY A 298 -14.54 23.48 -4.83
CA GLY A 298 -13.44 24.36 -4.51
C GLY A 298 -12.09 23.65 -4.42
N GLU A 299 -11.06 24.46 -4.22
CA GLU A 299 -9.69 23.99 -4.01
C GLU A 299 -9.55 23.21 -2.71
N ASN A 300 -8.67 22.22 -2.72
CA ASN A 300 -8.39 21.36 -1.57
C ASN A 300 -7.00 20.74 -1.70
N GLU A 301 -6.69 19.74 -0.87
CA GLU A 301 -5.38 19.08 -0.82
C GLU A 301 -4.95 18.41 -2.12
N ARG A 302 -5.88 18.20 -3.06
CA ARG A 302 -5.64 17.54 -4.35
C ARG A 302 -6.16 18.32 -5.55
N VAL A 303 -6.69 19.52 -5.35
CA VAL A 303 -7.28 20.37 -6.39
C VAL A 303 -6.79 21.79 -6.24
N GLU A 304 -6.23 22.33 -7.31
CA GLU A 304 -5.83 23.74 -7.46
C GLU A 304 -6.54 24.33 -8.69
N PHE A 305 -7.03 25.56 -8.58
CA PHE A 305 -7.52 26.35 -9.69
C PHE A 305 -6.49 27.41 -10.06
N LYS A 306 -6.27 27.59 -11.36
CA LYS A 306 -5.53 28.75 -11.86
C LYS A 306 -6.30 29.40 -12.98
N LEU A 307 -6.41 30.72 -12.94
CA LEU A 307 -7.08 31.44 -14.02
C LEU A 307 -6.27 31.34 -15.32
N LYS A 308 -4.95 31.51 -15.22
CA LYS A 308 -3.95 31.48 -16.30
C LYS A 308 -2.59 31.04 -15.76
N ILE A 309 -1.65 30.77 -16.67
CA ILE A 309 -0.25 30.47 -16.33
C ILE A 309 0.60 31.74 -16.50
N GLU A 310 0.41 32.73 -15.61
CA GLU A 310 1.17 33.99 -15.66
C GLU A 310 2.52 33.88 -14.93
N ASN A 311 2.52 33.22 -13.77
CA ASN A 311 3.72 32.96 -12.98
C ASN A 311 4.08 31.48 -13.03
N ILE A 312 5.18 31.18 -13.73
CA ILE A 312 5.68 29.81 -13.88
C ILE A 312 6.04 29.21 -12.52
N ASP A 313 6.65 30.00 -11.63
CA ASP A 313 7.08 29.47 -10.35
C ASP A 313 5.89 29.08 -9.47
N ASP A 314 4.80 29.85 -9.52
CA ASP A 314 3.56 29.56 -8.79
C ASP A 314 2.94 28.22 -9.25
N LEU A 315 2.90 27.97 -10.57
CA LEU A 315 2.47 26.67 -11.09
C LEU A 315 3.38 25.53 -10.65
N LEU A 316 4.71 25.74 -10.68
CA LEU A 316 5.66 24.72 -10.26
C LEU A 316 5.64 24.46 -8.76
N GLU A 317 5.35 25.47 -7.94
CA GLU A 317 5.16 25.32 -6.49
C GLU A 317 4.04 24.31 -6.21
N THR A 318 2.89 24.46 -6.87
CA THR A 318 1.78 23.49 -6.77
C THR A 318 2.14 22.12 -7.31
N ILE A 319 2.82 22.03 -8.46
CA ILE A 319 3.25 20.74 -9.03
C ILE A 319 4.19 20.00 -8.06
N VAL A 320 5.17 20.71 -7.50
CA VAL A 320 6.10 20.15 -6.50
C VAL A 320 5.35 19.76 -5.22
N ALA A 321 4.42 20.59 -4.76
CA ALA A 321 3.62 20.32 -3.56
C ALA A 321 2.76 19.04 -3.71
N PHE A 322 2.12 18.85 -4.87
CA PHE A 322 1.37 17.63 -5.18
C PHE A 322 2.29 16.40 -5.29
N ALA A 323 3.41 16.52 -6.00
CA ALA A 323 4.38 15.43 -6.12
C ALA A 323 4.93 14.98 -4.75
N ASN A 324 5.08 15.91 -3.81
CA ASN A 324 5.52 15.63 -2.45
C ASN A 324 4.46 15.04 -1.53
N LYS A 325 3.18 15.13 -1.90
CA LYS A 325 2.06 14.65 -1.09
C LYS A 325 1.41 13.43 -1.76
N SER A 326 0.15 13.55 -2.17
CA SER A 326 -0.68 12.45 -2.70
C SER A 326 -1.08 12.69 -4.15
N GLY A 327 -0.29 13.47 -4.89
CA GLY A 327 -0.64 13.97 -6.21
C GLY A 327 -1.86 14.90 -6.18
N GLY A 328 -2.32 15.31 -7.35
CA GLY A 328 -3.45 16.21 -7.47
C GLY A 328 -3.73 16.62 -8.90
N ILE A 329 -4.71 17.50 -9.08
CA ILE A 329 -5.06 18.11 -10.36
C ILE A 329 -5.00 19.63 -10.25
N ILE A 330 -4.49 20.26 -11.31
CA ILE A 330 -4.52 21.70 -11.51
C ILE A 330 -5.44 21.96 -12.69
N ILE A 331 -6.48 22.76 -12.47
CA ILE A 331 -7.43 23.15 -13.53
C ILE A 331 -7.11 24.60 -13.91
N VAL A 332 -6.69 24.80 -15.16
CA VAL A 332 -6.37 26.11 -15.72
C VAL A 332 -7.55 26.65 -16.52
N GLY A 333 -7.91 27.92 -16.28
CA GLY A 333 -9.08 28.59 -16.83
C GLY A 333 -10.23 28.78 -15.84
N VAL A 334 -9.98 28.57 -14.55
CA VAL A 334 -10.94 28.74 -13.45
C VAL A 334 -10.35 29.74 -12.45
N ASN A 335 -11.14 30.71 -11.99
CA ASN A 335 -10.67 31.64 -10.96
C ASN A 335 -10.84 31.08 -9.53
N ASP A 336 -10.29 31.77 -8.54
CA ASP A 336 -10.31 31.37 -7.13
C ASP A 336 -11.73 31.24 -6.54
N ASN A 337 -12.73 31.85 -7.19
CA ASN A 337 -14.14 31.74 -6.80
C ASN A 337 -14.86 30.54 -7.45
N GLY A 338 -14.15 29.73 -8.24
CA GLY A 338 -14.72 28.62 -8.99
C GLY A 338 -15.51 29.04 -10.23
N GLU A 339 -15.30 30.25 -10.76
CA GLU A 339 -15.91 30.67 -12.02
C GLU A 339 -15.07 30.22 -13.21
N VAL A 340 -15.71 29.56 -14.17
CA VAL A 340 -15.09 29.13 -15.43
C VAL A 340 -14.89 30.36 -16.33
N VAL A 341 -13.65 30.76 -16.56
CA VAL A 341 -13.31 31.90 -17.43
C VAL A 341 -12.83 31.43 -18.80
N GLY A 342 -12.08 30.32 -18.82
CA GLY A 342 -11.54 29.70 -20.01
C GLY A 342 -10.05 30.00 -20.23
N PHE A 343 -9.31 29.00 -20.68
CA PHE A 343 -7.90 29.03 -20.98
C PHE A 343 -7.61 28.16 -22.21
N ASP A 344 -6.98 28.75 -23.22
CA ASP A 344 -6.55 28.05 -24.44
C ASP A 344 -5.06 28.26 -24.64
N TRP A 345 -4.28 27.24 -24.28
CA TRP A 345 -2.82 27.26 -24.39
C TRP A 345 -2.33 27.57 -25.81
N LYS A 346 -3.04 27.09 -26.83
CA LYS A 346 -2.63 27.27 -28.24
C LYS A 346 -2.67 28.73 -28.67
N ASN A 347 -3.48 29.55 -28.02
CA ASN A 347 -3.52 31.00 -28.25
C ASN A 347 -2.40 31.73 -27.50
N GLU A 348 -1.92 31.21 -26.36
CA GLU A 348 -0.86 31.83 -25.57
C GLU A 348 0.55 31.48 -26.11
N LYS A 349 0.78 30.23 -26.52
CA LYS A 349 2.05 29.79 -27.12
C LYS A 349 1.83 28.99 -28.38
N LYS A 350 2.01 29.64 -29.52
CA LYS A 350 1.86 29.01 -30.84
C LYS A 350 2.92 27.94 -31.06
N GLY A 351 2.47 26.70 -31.25
CA GLY A 351 3.29 25.61 -31.82
C GLY A 351 4.01 24.69 -30.83
N GLU A 352 3.78 24.83 -29.52
CA GLU A 352 4.29 23.94 -28.47
C GLU A 352 3.12 23.48 -27.59
N SER A 353 3.02 22.18 -27.29
CA SER A 353 2.01 21.69 -26.34
C SER A 353 2.36 22.10 -24.91
N LEU A 354 1.36 22.24 -24.05
CA LEU A 354 1.53 22.54 -22.62
C LEU A 354 2.33 21.41 -21.95
N GLU A 355 2.13 20.16 -22.39
CA GLU A 355 2.85 18.99 -21.89
C GLU A 355 4.36 19.08 -22.18
N ASP A 356 4.74 19.40 -23.42
CA ASP A 356 6.13 19.55 -23.82
C ASP A 356 6.79 20.73 -23.09
N TRP A 357 6.07 21.85 -22.99
CA TRP A 357 6.54 23.05 -22.31
C TRP A 357 6.75 22.79 -20.80
N LEU A 358 5.79 22.15 -20.13
CA LEU A 358 5.90 21.77 -18.72
C LEU A 358 7.06 20.80 -18.50
N SER A 359 7.20 19.79 -19.36
CA SER A 359 8.30 18.81 -19.29
C SER A 359 9.67 19.49 -19.33
N LYS A 360 9.83 20.48 -20.23
CA LYS A 360 11.07 21.26 -20.35
C LYS A 360 11.34 22.07 -19.08
N ILE A 361 10.34 22.76 -18.57
CA ILE A 361 10.50 23.64 -17.40
C ILE A 361 10.72 22.85 -16.11
N ILE A 362 10.01 21.75 -15.90
CA ILE A 362 10.22 20.87 -14.75
C ILE A 362 11.66 20.36 -14.74
N ARG A 363 12.19 19.94 -15.90
CA ARG A 363 13.59 19.52 -16.03
C ARG A 363 14.58 20.63 -15.69
N GLU A 364 14.27 21.86 -16.11
CA GLU A 364 15.13 23.02 -15.89
C GLU A 364 15.11 23.50 -14.44
N LYS A 365 13.92 23.57 -13.82
CA LYS A 365 13.69 24.27 -12.55
C LYS A 365 13.44 23.36 -11.35
N CYS A 366 13.06 22.09 -11.53
CA CYS A 366 12.80 21.18 -10.41
C CYS A 366 13.98 20.25 -10.15
N ASP A 367 14.07 19.77 -8.91
CA ASP A 367 14.98 18.69 -8.50
C ASP A 367 14.21 17.74 -7.57
N PRO A 368 14.07 16.43 -7.89
CA PRO A 368 14.49 15.76 -9.13
C PRO A 368 13.91 16.37 -10.42
N PRO A 369 14.63 16.27 -11.56
CA PRO A 369 14.26 16.95 -12.81
C PRO A 369 13.15 16.23 -13.61
N SER A 370 12.40 15.35 -12.95
CA SER A 370 11.34 14.56 -13.57
C SER A 370 10.22 14.32 -12.57
N ILE A 371 9.05 14.87 -12.84
CA ILE A 371 7.80 14.64 -12.11
C ILE A 371 6.85 13.97 -13.10
N ASP A 372 6.16 12.92 -12.67
CA ASP A 372 5.17 12.22 -13.51
C ASP A 372 3.88 13.05 -13.54
N PHE A 373 3.43 13.47 -14.72
CA PHE A 373 2.19 14.22 -14.91
C PHE A 373 1.53 13.87 -16.26
N ASN A 374 0.24 14.18 -16.38
CA ASN A 374 -0.52 14.11 -17.63
C ASN A 374 -1.19 15.46 -17.90
N VAL A 375 -1.29 15.86 -19.17
CA VAL A 375 -2.01 17.09 -19.56
C VAL A 375 -3.18 16.75 -20.47
N LYS A 376 -4.31 17.43 -20.27
CA LYS A 376 -5.42 17.46 -21.22
C LYS A 376 -5.74 18.91 -21.60
N GLU A 377 -5.69 19.23 -22.88
CA GLU A 377 -5.90 20.58 -23.43
C GLU A 377 -7.22 20.72 -24.20
N ASP A 378 -7.91 19.62 -24.45
CA ASP A 378 -9.13 19.54 -25.27
C ASP A 378 -10.42 19.61 -24.44
N LEU A 379 -10.30 19.88 -23.14
CA LEU A 379 -11.44 19.98 -22.23
C LEU A 379 -12.20 21.28 -22.49
N ARG A 380 -13.54 21.20 -22.48
CA ARG A 380 -14.42 22.37 -22.53
C ARG A 380 -15.43 22.27 -21.40
N LEU A 381 -15.78 23.43 -20.85
CA LEU A 381 -16.81 23.55 -19.84
C LEU A 381 -17.56 24.84 -20.08
N GLN A 382 -18.89 24.79 -20.21
CA GLN A 382 -19.70 25.95 -20.60
C GLN A 382 -19.17 26.61 -21.90
N GLU A 383 -18.80 25.80 -22.89
CA GLU A 383 -18.17 26.19 -24.17
C GLU A 383 -16.78 26.86 -24.07
N LYS A 384 -16.27 27.07 -22.85
CA LYS A 384 -14.97 27.67 -22.58
C LYS A 384 -13.89 26.59 -22.52
N PRO A 385 -12.75 26.75 -23.20
CA PRO A 385 -11.66 25.78 -23.16
C PRO A 385 -11.00 25.77 -21.77
N LEU A 386 -10.52 24.62 -21.33
CA LEU A 386 -9.77 24.45 -20.07
C LEU A 386 -8.55 23.56 -20.33
N ALA A 387 -7.54 23.69 -19.49
CA ALA A 387 -6.46 22.71 -19.42
C ALA A 387 -6.47 22.03 -18.04
N LEU A 388 -6.25 20.72 -18.02
CA LEU A 388 -6.09 19.96 -16.79
C LEU A 388 -4.70 19.35 -16.75
N ILE A 389 -3.98 19.60 -15.66
CA ILE A 389 -2.68 19.02 -15.37
C ILE A 389 -2.86 18.07 -14.20
N GLU A 390 -2.75 16.78 -14.44
CA GLU A 390 -2.78 15.75 -13.39
C GLU A 390 -1.34 15.45 -12.96
N VAL A 391 -1.01 15.75 -11.71
CA VAL A 391 0.31 15.49 -11.12
C VAL A 391 0.23 14.22 -10.27
N LYS A 392 1.07 13.23 -10.59
CA LYS A 392 1.15 12.00 -9.79
C LYS A 392 1.94 12.24 -8.51
N GLU A 393 1.67 11.40 -7.51
CA GLU A 393 2.53 11.31 -6.35
C GLU A 393 3.94 10.91 -6.79
N GLY A 394 4.92 11.70 -6.38
CA GLY A 394 6.30 11.55 -6.81
C GLY A 394 6.98 10.39 -6.11
N LYS A 395 7.78 9.63 -6.85
CA LYS A 395 8.50 8.45 -6.33
C LYS A 395 9.86 8.79 -5.73
N ASN A 396 10.37 10.00 -5.96
CA ASN A 396 11.72 10.40 -5.58
C ASN A 396 11.73 11.64 -4.66
N LYS A 397 10.77 11.69 -3.72
CA LYS A 397 10.59 12.79 -2.76
C LYS A 397 11.86 13.05 -1.92
N PRO A 398 12.05 14.24 -1.34
CA PRO A 398 11.31 15.45 -1.64
C PRO A 398 11.70 16.00 -3.01
N TYR A 399 10.70 16.50 -3.72
CA TYR A 399 10.83 17.38 -4.87
C TYR A 399 10.95 18.82 -4.39
N LEU A 400 11.77 19.61 -5.06
CA LEU A 400 11.95 21.03 -4.76
C LEU A 400 12.04 21.84 -6.06
N LEU A 401 11.68 23.11 -5.94
CA LEU A 401 12.00 24.10 -6.95
C LEU A 401 13.40 24.64 -6.67
N LYS A 402 14.29 24.63 -7.67
CA LYS A 402 15.68 25.09 -7.54
C LYS A 402 15.70 26.54 -7.02
N ASN A 403 16.56 26.79 -6.05
CA ASN A 403 16.71 28.08 -5.35
C ASN A 403 15.48 28.50 -4.50
N LYS A 404 14.53 27.61 -4.24
CA LYS A 404 13.45 27.81 -3.25
C LYS A 404 13.42 26.68 -2.21
N CYS A 405 12.51 26.79 -1.26
CA CYS A 405 12.24 25.73 -0.29
C CYS A 405 11.50 24.54 -0.96
N PRO A 406 11.54 23.33 -0.37
CA PRO A 406 10.63 22.26 -0.74
C PRO A 406 9.20 22.61 -0.34
N TYR A 407 8.23 22.39 -1.22
CA TYR A 407 6.82 22.72 -0.99
C TYR A 407 5.99 21.49 -0.66
N ILE A 408 5.02 21.64 0.25
CA ILE A 408 4.00 20.64 0.57
C ILE A 408 2.63 21.32 0.59
N ARG A 409 1.62 20.58 0.15
CA ARG A 409 0.24 21.04 0.20
C ARG A 409 -0.42 20.68 1.53
N VAL A 410 -1.10 21.66 2.13
CA VAL A 410 -1.90 21.52 3.36
C VAL A 410 -3.20 22.28 3.17
N GLY A 411 -4.34 21.58 3.24
CA GLY A 411 -5.61 22.14 2.80
C GLY A 411 -5.54 22.61 1.34
N SER A 412 -5.96 23.84 1.07
CA SER A 412 -5.88 24.47 -0.27
C SER A 412 -4.64 25.35 -0.46
N THR A 413 -3.61 25.19 0.38
CA THR A 413 -2.42 26.07 0.35
C THR A 413 -1.13 25.30 0.17
N ASP A 414 -0.24 25.86 -0.65
CA ASP A 414 1.12 25.38 -0.82
C ASP A 414 2.04 26.18 0.11
N ARG A 415 2.86 25.49 0.90
CA ARG A 415 3.83 26.13 1.80
C ARG A 415 5.16 25.41 1.82
N CYS A 416 6.20 26.12 2.24
CA CYS A 416 7.47 25.49 2.56
C CYS A 416 7.26 24.38 3.59
N MET A 417 7.87 23.22 3.33
CA MET A 417 7.96 22.15 4.30
C MET A 417 8.72 22.61 5.53
N THR A 418 8.24 22.15 6.67
CA THR A 418 9.01 22.21 7.90
C THR A 418 10.16 21.19 7.84
N ARG A 419 11.16 21.40 8.69
CA ARG A 419 12.24 20.43 8.87
C ARG A 419 11.71 19.03 9.21
N TRP A 420 10.69 18.94 10.06
CA TRP A 420 10.08 17.66 10.45
C TRP A 420 9.47 16.91 9.26
N GLU A 421 8.75 17.61 8.38
CA GLU A 421 8.16 17.01 7.17
C GLU A 421 9.24 16.54 6.19
N LEU A 422 10.34 17.29 6.09
CA LEU A 422 11.50 16.86 5.29
C LEU A 422 12.16 15.62 5.88
N ASP A 423 12.41 15.62 7.19
CA ASP A 423 13.03 14.51 7.90
C ASP A 423 12.19 13.22 7.74
N ASP A 424 10.85 13.33 7.76
CA ASP A 424 9.93 12.21 7.50
C ASP A 424 10.02 11.70 6.05
N LEU A 425 9.97 12.59 5.05
CA LEU A 425 10.09 12.19 3.65
C LEU A 425 11.43 11.53 3.32
N TYR A 426 12.52 12.08 3.84
CA TYR A 426 13.85 11.45 3.69
C TYR A 426 13.90 10.09 4.39
N SER A 427 13.30 9.97 5.58
CA SER A 427 13.23 8.70 6.30
C SER A 427 12.46 7.64 5.51
N GLN A 428 11.35 8.01 4.87
CA GLN A 428 10.57 7.12 4.00
C GLN A 428 11.34 6.72 2.74
N LYS A 429 11.95 7.67 2.03
CA LYS A 429 12.76 7.40 0.84
C LYS A 429 13.95 6.49 1.12
N ILE A 430 14.60 6.69 2.27
CA ILE A 430 15.67 5.80 2.72
C ILE A 430 15.09 4.39 2.82
N LYS A 431 13.98 4.19 3.57
CA LYS A 431 13.32 2.87 3.70
C LYS A 431 12.96 2.24 2.35
N GLU A 432 12.40 3.00 1.41
CA GLU A 432 12.01 2.50 0.08
C GLU A 432 13.23 2.05 -0.76
N ARG A 433 14.32 2.83 -0.77
CA ARG A 433 15.56 2.43 -1.46
C ARG A 433 16.19 1.16 -0.87
N TRP A 434 16.10 0.99 0.46
CA TRP A 434 16.55 -0.24 1.12
C TRP A 434 15.72 -1.47 0.70
N ILE A 435 14.48 -1.27 0.26
CA ILE A 435 13.59 -2.35 -0.22
C ILE A 435 13.85 -2.68 -1.70
N GLU A 436 14.13 -1.70 -2.57
CA GLU A 436 14.33 -1.91 -4.02
C GLU A 436 15.73 -2.41 -4.44
N THR A 437 16.75 -2.27 -3.59
CA THR A 437 18.12 -2.78 -3.85
C THR A 437 18.35 -4.18 -3.29
N ARG A 438 17.29 -4.85 -2.84
CA ARG A 438 17.22 -6.26 -2.48
C ARG A 438 16.28 -7.01 -3.40
#